data_AF-A0AAW2ULA0-F1
#
_entry.id   AF-A0AAW2ULA0-F1
#
_cell.length_a   1.000
_cell.length_b   1.000
_cell.length_c   1.000
_cell.angle_alpha   90.00
_cell.angle_beta   90.00
_cell.angle_gamma   90.00
#
_symmetry.space_group_name_H-M   'P 1'
#
loop_
_entity.id
_entity.type
_entity.pdbx_description
1 polymer ?
#
loop_
_entity_poly.entity_id
_entity_poly.type
_entity_poly.pdbx_seq_one_letter_code
_entity_poly.pdbx_strand_id
1 'polypeptide(L)'
;MIQKFDRNTRRILKFPAVHPCEGISPATLLESLIALSQAICNYQFRFFATQRRKARETIRQISILLMFFEEIRDYGLSLPDSVVLCLSELHLTFQKIQFLLEDCAREGGRILILMKSHFVATQFRALIRAVATALDVLPLSSIEVSSETKELVEMLSKQARKAKMEIDPADETAMKRVILVLNQFENRFEPDPFMIRRILGHLDIKTWADCHREIRFLDEEIRAEYMDGNEREGSSV
;
A
#
# COMPACT_ATOMS: atom_id res chain seq x y z
N MET A 1 -22.37 14.68 -7.55
CA MET A 1 -21.60 14.22 -8.72
C MET A 1 -20.18 13.94 -8.22
N ILE A 2 -19.91 12.70 -7.79
CA ILE A 2 -18.61 12.35 -7.20
C ILE A 2 -17.62 12.27 -8.36
N GLN A 3 -16.70 13.23 -8.43
CA GLN A 3 -15.56 13.14 -9.34
C GLN A 3 -14.87 11.81 -9.06
N LYS A 4 -14.95 10.88 -10.02
CA LYS A 4 -14.00 9.76 -10.05
C LYS A 4 -12.63 10.42 -10.12
N PHE A 5 -11.88 10.38 -9.02
CA PHE A 5 -10.46 10.69 -9.04
C PHE A 5 -9.87 9.87 -10.19
N ASP A 6 -9.37 10.54 -11.21
CA ASP A 6 -8.73 9.88 -12.32
C ASP A 6 -7.53 9.13 -11.73
N ARG A 7 -7.60 7.80 -11.69
CA ARG A 7 -6.55 6.96 -11.08
C ARG A 7 -5.17 7.23 -11.72
N ASN A 8 -5.15 7.80 -12.91
CA ASN A 8 -3.94 8.19 -13.63
C ASN A 8 -3.28 9.48 -13.14
N THR A 9 -3.95 10.36 -12.37
CA THR A 9 -3.37 11.65 -11.93
C THR A 9 -2.73 11.58 -10.53
N ARG A 10 -2.90 10.49 -9.78
CA ARG A 10 -2.28 10.34 -8.46
C ARG A 10 -0.76 10.14 -8.60
N ARG A 11 0.01 11.03 -7.96
CA ARG A 11 1.47 10.90 -7.79
C ARG A 11 1.79 9.61 -7.02
N ILE A 12 2.81 8.90 -7.48
CA ILE A 12 3.23 7.63 -6.85
C ILE A 12 3.67 7.86 -5.40
N LEU A 13 3.33 6.93 -4.52
CA LEU A 13 3.61 6.99 -3.08
C LEU A 13 2.97 8.19 -2.35
N LYS A 14 1.90 8.77 -2.93
CA LYS A 14 0.98 9.67 -2.23
C LYS A 14 -0.34 8.95 -1.93
N PHE A 15 -0.85 9.12 -0.71
CA PHE A 15 -2.04 8.41 -0.22
C PHE A 15 -3.13 9.41 0.19
N PRO A 16 -3.86 10.02 -0.77
CA PRO A 16 -4.91 10.99 -0.49
C PRO A 16 -6.19 10.29 0.03
N ALA A 17 -6.07 9.67 1.20
CA ALA A 17 -7.18 9.04 1.91
C ALA A 17 -8.09 10.10 2.53
N VAL A 18 -9.38 9.81 2.59
CA VAL A 18 -10.41 10.74 3.04
C VAL A 18 -11.17 10.06 4.16
N HIS A 19 -11.25 10.74 5.31
CA HIS A 19 -12.05 10.25 6.43
C HIS A 19 -13.53 10.16 6.03
N PRO A 20 -14.25 9.13 6.49
CA PRO A 20 -15.70 9.13 6.45
C PRO A 20 -16.26 10.41 7.08
N CYS A 21 -17.38 10.91 6.55
CA CYS A 21 -18.03 12.09 7.13
C CYS A 21 -18.62 11.78 8.51
N GLU A 22 -18.72 12.80 9.37
CA GLU A 22 -19.19 12.66 10.77
C GLU A 22 -20.60 12.05 10.89
N GLY A 23 -21.42 12.14 9.84
CA GLY A 23 -22.78 11.60 9.78
C GLY A 23 -22.92 10.32 8.94
N ILE A 24 -21.84 9.61 8.63
CA ILE A 24 -21.92 8.36 7.86
C ILE A 24 -22.74 7.31 8.62
N SER A 25 -23.67 6.65 7.93
CA SER A 25 -24.40 5.55 8.56
C SER A 25 -23.47 4.35 8.81
N PRO A 26 -23.59 3.63 9.95
CA PRO A 26 -22.77 2.45 10.21
C PRO A 26 -22.86 1.39 9.09
N ALA A 27 -24.04 1.24 8.48
CA ALA A 27 -24.27 0.37 7.33
C ALA A 27 -23.40 0.77 6.13
N THR A 28 -23.44 2.05 5.75
CA THR A 28 -22.67 2.55 4.60
C THR A 28 -21.17 2.44 4.84
N LEU A 29 -20.71 2.73 6.05
CA LEU A 29 -19.31 2.58 6.41
C LEU A 29 -18.85 1.12 6.30
N LEU A 30 -19.64 0.18 6.83
CA LEU A 30 -19.32 -1.24 6.79
C LEU A 30 -19.29 -1.78 5.36
N GLU A 31 -20.29 -1.46 4.54
CA GLU A 31 -20.31 -1.85 3.12
C GLU A 31 -19.09 -1.28 2.38
N SER A 32 -18.73 -0.03 2.65
CA SER A 32 -17.53 0.57 2.05
C SER A 32 -16.25 -0.11 2.51
N LEU A 33 -16.15 -0.55 3.77
CA LEU A 33 -15.02 -1.31 4.30
C LEU A 33 -14.92 -2.69 3.64
N ILE A 34 -16.03 -3.40 3.47
CA ILE A 34 -16.10 -4.70 2.80
C ILE A 34 -15.63 -4.55 1.35
N ALA A 35 -16.20 -3.60 0.61
CA ALA A 35 -15.81 -3.35 -0.78
C ALA A 35 -14.31 -2.99 -0.92
N LEU A 36 -13.80 -2.16 -0.01
CA LEU A 36 -12.39 -1.78 0.02
C LEU A 36 -11.48 -2.96 0.36
N SER A 37 -11.88 -3.80 1.31
CA SER A 37 -11.16 -5.03 1.69
C SER A 37 -11.09 -6.01 0.53
N GLN A 38 -12.21 -6.24 -0.17
CA GLN A 38 -12.25 -7.07 -1.37
C GLN A 38 -11.34 -6.51 -2.48
N ALA A 39 -11.35 -5.19 -2.69
CA ALA A 39 -10.48 -4.54 -3.65
C ALA A 39 -8.99 -4.71 -3.30
N ILE A 40 -8.64 -4.69 -2.01
CA ILE A 40 -7.28 -4.98 -1.53
C ILE A 40 -6.94 -6.47 -1.72
N CYS A 41 -7.84 -7.38 -1.37
CA CYS A 41 -7.63 -8.82 -1.55
C CYS A 41 -7.40 -9.20 -3.01
N ASN A 42 -8.03 -8.51 -3.97
CA ASN A 42 -7.80 -8.72 -5.40
C ASN A 42 -6.36 -8.47 -5.85
N TYR A 43 -5.55 -7.74 -5.07
CA TYR A 43 -4.11 -7.62 -5.36
C TYR A 43 -3.34 -8.94 -5.18
N GLN A 44 -3.91 -9.99 -4.57
CA GLN A 44 -3.26 -11.30 -4.49
C GLN A 44 -2.93 -11.89 -5.86
N PHE A 45 -3.66 -11.48 -6.90
CA PHE A 45 -3.46 -11.91 -8.29
C PHE A 45 -2.55 -10.96 -9.08
N ARG A 46 -2.11 -9.84 -8.49
CA ARG A 46 -1.23 -8.88 -9.14
C ARG A 46 0.23 -9.27 -8.96
N PHE A 47 1.04 -8.91 -9.95
CA PHE A 47 2.49 -9.10 -9.88
C PHE A 47 3.14 -7.96 -9.10
N PHE A 48 3.94 -8.34 -8.10
CA PHE A 48 4.81 -7.42 -7.36
C PHE A 48 6.26 -7.78 -7.69
N ALA A 49 7.05 -6.84 -8.21
CA ALA A 49 8.46 -7.09 -8.48
C ALA A 49 9.28 -7.20 -7.17
N THR A 50 9.00 -6.28 -6.26
CA THR A 50 9.63 -6.13 -4.94
C THR A 50 8.56 -6.13 -3.85
N GLN A 51 8.94 -6.15 -2.57
CA GLN A 51 8.01 -6.02 -1.43
C GLN A 51 6.94 -7.14 -1.33
N ARG A 52 7.09 -8.23 -2.11
CA ARG A 52 6.13 -9.34 -2.26
C ARG A 52 5.62 -9.89 -0.92
N ARG A 53 6.54 -10.12 0.02
CA ARG A 53 6.22 -10.70 1.33
C ARG A 53 5.33 -9.76 2.16
N LYS A 54 5.59 -8.44 2.11
CA LYS A 54 4.79 -7.43 2.82
C LYS A 54 3.40 -7.30 2.22
N ALA A 55 3.34 -7.24 0.89
CA ALA A 55 2.06 -7.18 0.16
C ALA A 55 1.20 -8.40 0.51
N ARG A 56 1.77 -9.61 0.42
CA ARG A 56 1.07 -10.86 0.77
C ARG A 56 0.59 -10.88 2.22
N GLU A 57 1.44 -10.50 3.17
CA GLU A 57 1.06 -10.48 4.59
C GLU A 57 -0.03 -9.45 4.88
N THR A 58 0.07 -8.26 4.28
CA THR A 58 -0.96 -7.22 4.39
C THR A 58 -2.30 -7.70 3.81
N ILE A 59 -2.29 -8.32 2.63
CA ILE A 59 -3.48 -8.88 2.00
C ILE A 59 -4.10 -9.97 2.87
N ARG A 60 -3.27 -10.85 3.47
CA ARG A 60 -3.73 -11.91 4.39
C ARG A 60 -4.41 -11.34 5.64
N GLN A 61 -3.85 -10.28 6.23
CA GLN A 61 -4.46 -9.62 7.38
C GLN A 61 -5.81 -9.00 7.00
N ILE A 62 -5.87 -8.33 5.84
CA ILE A 62 -7.11 -7.72 5.36
C ILE A 62 -8.16 -8.76 4.98
N SER A 63 -7.78 -9.93 4.45
CA SER A 63 -8.75 -11.01 4.20
C SER A 63 -9.37 -11.56 5.49
N ILE A 64 -8.65 -11.54 6.60
CA ILE A 64 -9.21 -11.92 7.92
C ILE A 64 -10.20 -10.86 8.39
N LEU A 65 -9.84 -9.59 8.26
CA LEU A 65 -10.73 -8.48 8.61
C LEU A 65 -11.97 -8.41 7.71
N LEU A 66 -11.86 -8.81 6.44
CA LEU A 66 -13.00 -8.96 5.54
C LEU A 66 -14.03 -9.95 6.10
N MET A 67 -13.59 -11.14 6.53
CA MET A 67 -14.49 -12.14 7.14
C MET A 67 -15.19 -11.56 8.38
N PHE A 68 -14.45 -10.84 9.22
CA PHE A 68 -15.02 -10.15 10.38
C PHE A 68 -16.08 -9.12 10.00
N PHE A 69 -15.82 -8.29 8.97
CA PHE A 69 -16.79 -7.28 8.52
C PHE A 69 -18.04 -7.89 7.88
N GLU A 70 -17.88 -8.97 7.11
CA GLU A 70 -19.01 -9.70 6.53
C GLU A 70 -19.89 -10.30 7.64
N GLU A 71 -19.28 -10.82 8.71
CA GLU A 71 -20.03 -11.35 9.84
C GLU A 71 -20.79 -10.24 10.61
N ILE A 72 -20.19 -9.06 10.82
CA ILE A 72 -20.90 -7.91 11.41
C ILE A 72 -22.14 -7.54 10.59
N ARG A 73 -22.03 -7.58 9.26
CA ARG A 73 -23.13 -7.26 8.36
C ARG A 73 -24.31 -8.23 8.53
N ASP A 74 -24.01 -9.52 8.72
CA ASP A 74 -25.01 -10.59 8.77
C ASP A 74 -25.83 -10.60 10.08
N TYR A 75 -25.24 -10.16 11.21
CA TYR A 75 -25.92 -10.09 12.51
C TYR A 75 -26.72 -8.80 12.78
N GLY A 76 -26.57 -7.76 11.95
CA GLY A 76 -27.33 -6.51 12.05
C GLY A 76 -26.60 -5.37 12.77
N LEU A 77 -26.94 -4.12 12.40
CA LEU A 77 -26.06 -2.95 12.55
C LEU A 77 -26.39 -2.02 13.74
N SER A 78 -26.60 -2.57 14.93
CA SER A 78 -26.65 -1.74 16.15
C SER A 78 -25.25 -1.55 16.74
N LEU A 79 -24.41 -0.76 16.05
CA LEU A 79 -23.02 -0.52 16.46
C LEU A 79 -22.91 0.72 17.37
N PRO A 80 -22.24 0.63 18.54
CA PRO A 80 -21.90 1.79 19.35
C PRO A 80 -21.00 2.78 18.60
N ASP A 81 -21.09 4.07 18.93
CA ASP A 81 -20.27 5.13 18.30
C ASP A 81 -18.75 4.84 18.38
N SER A 82 -18.29 4.23 19.48
CA SER A 82 -16.90 3.81 19.64
C SER A 82 -16.46 2.76 18.61
N VAL A 83 -17.35 1.85 18.21
CA VAL A 83 -17.10 0.90 17.13
C VAL A 83 -17.04 1.63 15.79
N VAL A 84 -17.99 2.54 15.54
CA VAL A 84 -18.05 3.33 14.29
C VAL A 84 -16.77 4.16 14.10
N LEU A 85 -16.23 4.74 15.17
CA LEU A 85 -14.94 5.45 15.15
C LEU A 85 -13.78 4.51 14.76
N CYS A 86 -13.69 3.33 15.36
CA CYS A 86 -12.65 2.35 15.03
C CYS A 86 -12.75 1.88 13.57
N LEU A 87 -13.97 1.62 13.08
CA LEU A 87 -14.22 1.28 11.69
C LEU A 87 -13.85 2.42 10.74
N SER A 88 -14.05 3.67 11.14
CA SER A 88 -13.66 4.85 10.35
C SER A 88 -12.14 4.98 10.22
N GLU A 89 -11.40 4.72 11.29
CA GLU A 89 -9.93 4.69 11.26
C GLU A 89 -9.38 3.53 10.43
N LEU A 90 -10.02 2.36 10.51
CA LEU A 90 -9.70 1.22 9.63
C LEU A 90 -9.96 1.56 8.16
N HIS A 91 -11.07 2.23 7.87
CA HIS A 91 -11.42 2.63 6.50
C HIS A 91 -10.37 3.56 5.89
N LEU A 92 -9.98 4.61 6.62
CA LEU A 92 -8.89 5.49 6.20
C LEU A 92 -7.58 4.72 5.98
N THR A 93 -7.24 3.82 6.90
CA THR A 93 -6.01 3.03 6.82
C THR A 93 -6.04 2.10 5.60
N PHE A 94 -7.18 1.48 5.31
CA PHE A 94 -7.36 0.58 4.18
C PHE A 94 -7.26 1.32 2.84
N GLN A 95 -7.75 2.56 2.76
CA GLN A 95 -7.56 3.39 1.56
C GLN A 95 -6.07 3.60 1.27
N LYS A 96 -5.29 3.94 2.31
CA LYS A 96 -3.83 4.10 2.18
C LYS A 96 -3.13 2.81 1.79
N ILE A 97 -3.56 1.67 2.36
CA ILE A 97 -3.03 0.35 1.98
C ILE A 97 -3.34 0.05 0.52
N GLN A 98 -4.55 0.34 0.05
CA GLN A 98 -4.93 0.14 -1.35
C GLN A 98 -4.03 0.96 -2.29
N PHE A 99 -3.79 2.24 -1.99
CA PHE A 99 -2.88 3.08 -2.79
C PHE A 99 -1.45 2.55 -2.77
N LEU A 100 -0.96 2.09 -1.62
CA LEU A 100 0.39 1.53 -1.51
C LEU A 100 0.54 0.24 -2.34
N LEU A 101 -0.46 -0.64 -2.30
CA LEU A 101 -0.46 -1.87 -3.12
C LEU A 101 -0.58 -1.56 -4.61
N GLU A 102 -1.39 -0.58 -4.98
CA GLU A 102 -1.51 -0.07 -6.35
C GLU A 102 -0.15 0.39 -6.88
N ASP A 103 0.56 1.21 -6.09
CA ASP A 103 1.90 1.71 -6.44
C ASP A 103 2.93 0.58 -6.56
N CYS A 104 2.93 -0.36 -5.62
CA CYS A 104 3.86 -1.49 -5.64
C CYS A 104 3.60 -2.47 -6.81
N ALA A 105 2.36 -2.52 -7.32
CA ALA A 105 1.96 -3.33 -8.47
C ALA A 105 1.94 -2.55 -9.79
N ARG A 106 2.33 -1.27 -9.79
CA ARG A 106 2.23 -0.39 -10.96
C ARG A 106 3.17 -0.84 -12.07
N GLU A 107 2.63 -1.05 -13.26
CA GLU A 107 3.42 -1.33 -14.44
C GLU A 107 4.31 -0.13 -14.79
N GLY A 108 5.59 -0.39 -15.07
CA GLY A 108 6.59 0.67 -15.30
C GLY A 108 7.15 1.31 -14.03
N GLY A 109 6.58 1.03 -12.85
CA GLY A 109 7.04 1.60 -11.57
C GLY A 109 8.08 0.78 -10.82
N ARG A 110 8.53 -0.35 -11.38
CA ARG A 110 9.24 -1.38 -10.59
C ARG A 110 10.59 -0.89 -10.10
N ILE A 111 11.35 -0.20 -10.95
CA ILE A 111 12.65 0.36 -10.58
C ILE A 111 12.51 1.48 -9.55
N LEU A 112 11.47 2.32 -9.66
CA LEU A 112 11.21 3.38 -8.70
C LEU A 112 10.85 2.79 -7.32
N ILE A 113 9.96 1.80 -7.29
CA ILE A 113 9.58 1.13 -6.03
C ILE A 113 10.79 0.41 -5.41
N LEU A 114 11.65 -0.23 -6.21
CA LEU A 114 12.91 -0.79 -5.74
C LEU A 114 13.79 0.28 -5.07
N MET A 115 13.99 1.42 -5.74
CA MET A 115 14.79 2.53 -5.20
C MET A 115 14.16 3.20 -3.98
N LYS A 116 12.84 3.10 -3.81
CA LYS A 116 12.09 3.60 -2.65
C LYS A 116 11.79 2.50 -1.61
N SER A 117 12.47 1.35 -1.66
CA SER A 117 12.18 0.18 -0.79
C SER A 117 12.14 0.50 0.71
N HIS A 118 13.06 1.34 1.21
CA HIS A 118 13.06 1.76 2.63
C HIS A 118 11.82 2.57 3.01
N PHE A 119 11.42 3.49 2.13
CA PHE A 119 10.23 4.29 2.34
C PHE A 119 8.98 3.39 2.31
N VAL A 120 8.85 2.53 1.29
CA VAL A 120 7.72 1.61 1.13
C VAL A 120 7.61 0.65 2.32
N ALA A 121 8.72 0.09 2.79
CA ALA A 121 8.75 -0.75 3.99
C ALA A 121 8.27 0.00 5.24
N THR A 122 8.67 1.27 5.39
CA THR A 122 8.18 2.14 6.47
C THR A 122 6.68 2.40 6.37
N GLN A 123 6.16 2.62 5.16
CA GLN A 123 4.71 2.81 4.95
C GLN A 123 3.91 1.55 5.30
N PHE A 124 4.32 0.36 4.83
CA PHE A 124 3.69 -0.90 5.25
C PHE A 124 3.68 -1.05 6.77
N ARG A 125 4.80 -0.77 7.43
CA ARG A 125 4.91 -0.84 8.89
C ARG A 125 3.95 0.13 9.58
N ALA A 126 3.90 1.38 9.12
CA ALA A 126 3.04 2.41 9.71
C ALA A 126 1.56 2.04 9.56
N LEU A 127 1.15 1.58 8.39
CA LEU A 127 -0.24 1.22 8.11
C LEU A 127 -0.68 -0.04 8.87
N ILE A 128 0.15 -1.09 8.92
CA ILE A 128 -0.17 -2.29 9.71
C ILE A 128 -0.23 -1.99 11.21
N ARG A 129 0.58 -1.05 11.70
CA ARG A 129 0.47 -0.57 13.08
C ARG A 129 -0.82 0.21 13.33
N ALA A 130 -1.24 1.05 12.39
CA ALA A 130 -2.52 1.75 12.49
C ALA A 130 -3.69 0.75 12.54
N VAL A 131 -3.65 -0.32 11.74
CA VAL A 131 -4.61 -1.43 11.85
C VAL A 131 -4.58 -2.04 13.25
N ALA A 132 -3.41 -2.42 13.77
CA ALA A 132 -3.29 -2.98 15.12
C ALA A 132 -3.85 -2.03 16.19
N THR A 133 -3.54 -0.74 16.11
CA THR A 133 -4.04 0.26 17.06
C THR A 133 -5.55 0.37 17.02
N ALA A 134 -6.17 0.40 15.84
CA ALA A 134 -7.62 0.46 15.73
C ALA A 134 -8.30 -0.81 16.28
N LEU A 135 -7.68 -1.99 16.11
CA LEU A 135 -8.18 -3.25 16.66
C LEU A 135 -7.97 -3.38 18.17
N ASP A 136 -6.88 -2.85 18.71
CA ASP A 136 -6.57 -2.88 20.15
C ASP A 136 -7.57 -2.06 20.98
N VAL A 137 -8.16 -1.01 20.39
CA VAL A 137 -9.17 -0.16 21.05
C VAL A 137 -10.61 -0.51 20.65
N LEU A 138 -10.80 -1.43 19.70
CA LEU A 138 -12.11 -1.87 19.24
C LEU A 138 -12.83 -2.64 20.37
N PRO A 139 -14.03 -2.22 20.82
CA PRO A 139 -14.73 -2.91 21.88
C PRO A 139 -15.42 -4.18 21.34
N LEU A 140 -14.63 -5.23 21.06
CA LEU A 140 -15.09 -6.51 20.49
C LEU A 140 -16.20 -7.19 21.29
N SER A 141 -16.28 -6.96 22.60
CA SER A 141 -17.36 -7.46 23.45
C SER A 141 -18.72 -6.87 23.10
N SER A 142 -18.75 -5.65 22.53
CA SER A 142 -19.98 -4.96 22.11
C SER A 142 -20.43 -5.26 20.68
N ILE A 143 -19.70 -6.12 19.97
CA ILE A 143 -20.00 -6.51 18.59
C ILE A 143 -20.56 -7.94 18.59
N GLU A 144 -21.70 -8.13 17.94
CA GLU A 144 -22.34 -9.43 17.75
C GLU A 144 -21.67 -10.18 16.59
N VAL A 145 -20.64 -10.97 16.93
CA VAL A 145 -19.96 -11.93 16.04
C VAL A 145 -19.58 -13.16 16.86
N SER A 146 -19.27 -14.27 16.20
CA SER A 146 -18.81 -15.51 16.83
C SER A 146 -17.56 -15.32 17.70
N SER A 147 -17.42 -16.17 18.73
CA SER A 147 -16.24 -16.22 19.59
C SER A 147 -14.95 -16.41 18.79
N GLU A 148 -15.01 -17.29 17.80
CA GLU A 148 -13.92 -17.65 16.91
C GLU A 148 -13.44 -16.42 16.13
N THR A 149 -14.34 -15.61 15.61
CA THR A 149 -13.99 -14.38 14.91
C THR A 149 -13.37 -13.35 15.86
N LYS A 150 -13.87 -13.22 17.10
CA LYS A 150 -13.24 -12.33 18.10
C LYS A 150 -11.80 -12.75 18.39
N GLU A 151 -11.55 -14.04 18.60
CA GLU A 151 -10.20 -14.59 18.81
C GLU A 151 -9.29 -14.34 17.60
N LEU A 152 -9.81 -14.49 16.38
CA LEU A 152 -9.06 -14.22 15.15
C LEU A 152 -8.66 -12.74 15.05
N VAL A 153 -9.55 -11.80 15.38
CA VAL A 153 -9.26 -10.37 15.38
C VAL A 153 -8.21 -10.01 16.43
N GLU A 154 -8.34 -10.55 17.65
CA GLU A 154 -7.34 -10.33 18.71
C GLU A 154 -5.96 -10.87 18.34
N MET A 155 -5.92 -12.08 17.76
CA MET A 155 -4.67 -12.67 17.26
C MET A 155 -4.06 -11.78 16.18
N LEU A 156 -4.88 -11.29 15.25
CA LEU A 156 -4.41 -10.42 14.16
C LEU A 156 -3.83 -9.12 14.71
N SER A 157 -4.46 -8.49 15.70
CA SER A 157 -3.91 -7.29 16.34
C SER A 157 -2.51 -7.55 16.93
N LYS A 158 -2.37 -8.66 17.67
CA LYS A 158 -1.08 -9.08 18.25
C LYS A 158 -0.01 -9.33 17.18
N GLN A 159 -0.38 -9.93 16.04
CA GLN A 159 0.52 -10.18 14.92
C GLN A 159 0.93 -8.87 14.22
N ALA A 160 -0.04 -8.03 13.90
CA ALA A 160 0.16 -6.74 13.25
C ALA A 160 1.09 -5.83 14.07
N ARG A 161 0.91 -5.80 15.40
CA ARG A 161 1.78 -5.05 16.33
C ARG A 161 3.24 -5.48 16.30
N LYS A 162 3.50 -6.80 16.16
CA LYS A 162 4.84 -7.40 16.16
C LYS A 162 5.50 -7.42 14.78
N ALA A 163 4.77 -7.10 13.72
CA ALA A 163 5.28 -7.12 12.36
C ALA A 163 6.45 -6.13 12.19
N LYS A 164 7.66 -6.66 11.95
CA LYS A 164 8.87 -5.83 11.80
C LYS A 164 8.94 -5.14 10.44
N MET A 165 8.31 -5.70 9.41
CA MET A 165 8.28 -5.17 8.05
C MET A 165 9.67 -4.71 7.55
N GLU A 166 10.70 -5.54 7.73
CA GLU A 166 12.07 -5.30 7.25
C GLU A 166 12.23 -5.56 5.75
N ILE A 167 13.12 -4.82 5.08
CA ILE A 167 13.33 -4.93 3.63
C ILE A 167 13.80 -6.35 3.28
N ASP A 168 13.34 -6.86 2.14
CA ASP A 168 13.82 -8.15 1.67
C ASP A 168 15.33 -8.04 1.31
N PRO A 169 16.20 -8.92 1.82
CA PRO A 169 17.63 -8.87 1.51
C PRO A 169 17.93 -8.91 -0.01
N ALA A 170 17.06 -9.54 -0.80
CA ALA A 170 17.19 -9.54 -2.26
C ALA A 170 16.86 -8.17 -2.86
N ASP A 171 15.81 -7.50 -2.37
CA ASP A 171 15.46 -6.13 -2.77
C ASP A 171 16.58 -5.15 -2.38
N GLU A 172 17.14 -5.28 -1.17
CA GLU A 172 18.25 -4.43 -0.72
C GLU A 172 19.51 -4.65 -1.59
N THR A 173 19.82 -5.91 -1.92
CA THR A 173 20.94 -6.23 -2.80
C THR A 173 20.75 -5.68 -4.21
N ALA A 174 19.53 -5.81 -4.77
CA ALA A 174 19.21 -5.27 -6.09
C ALA A 174 19.31 -3.74 -6.10
N MET A 175 18.80 -3.06 -5.07
CA MET A 175 18.90 -1.61 -4.92
C MET A 175 20.37 -1.15 -4.86
N LYS A 176 21.22 -1.82 -4.08
CA LYS A 176 22.67 -1.53 -4.03
C LYS A 176 23.34 -1.69 -5.40
N ARG A 177 22.94 -2.68 -6.20
CA ARG A 177 23.45 -2.85 -7.58
C ARG A 177 23.02 -1.70 -8.49
N VAL A 178 21.78 -1.23 -8.39
CA VAL A 178 21.32 -0.06 -9.15
C VAL A 178 22.18 1.15 -8.81
N ILE A 179 22.39 1.43 -7.52
CA ILE A 179 23.24 2.55 -7.07
C ILE A 179 24.65 2.44 -7.64
N LEU A 180 25.25 1.24 -7.60
CA LEU A 180 26.58 1.01 -8.15
C LEU A 180 26.63 1.30 -9.66
N VAL A 181 25.64 0.84 -10.43
CA VAL A 181 25.54 1.11 -11.87
C VAL A 181 25.38 2.60 -12.15
N LEU A 182 24.57 3.31 -11.38
CA LEU A 182 24.41 4.77 -11.50
C LEU A 182 25.72 5.50 -11.22
N ASN A 183 26.44 5.11 -10.17
CA ASN A 183 27.76 5.67 -9.85
C ASN A 183 28.79 5.40 -10.96
N GLN A 184 28.74 4.23 -11.61
CA GLN A 184 29.61 3.91 -12.74
C GLN A 184 29.33 4.85 -13.91
N PHE A 185 28.07 5.06 -14.27
CA PHE A 185 27.69 6.01 -15.32
C PHE A 185 28.14 7.43 -15.01
N GLU A 186 27.94 7.91 -13.78
CA GLU A 186 28.38 9.24 -13.34
C GLU A 186 29.90 9.43 -13.50
N ASN A 187 30.66 8.40 -13.20
CA ASN A 187 32.12 8.38 -13.34
C ASN A 187 32.61 7.93 -14.73
N ARG A 188 31.70 7.82 -15.72
CA ARG A 188 32.01 7.42 -17.11
C ARG A 188 32.65 6.03 -17.25
N PHE A 189 32.41 5.15 -16.30
CA PHE A 189 32.77 3.74 -16.39
C PHE A 189 31.66 2.95 -17.07
N GLU A 190 32.03 2.01 -17.93
CA GLU A 190 31.09 1.05 -18.51
C GLU A 190 30.61 0.07 -17.42
N PRO A 191 29.30 0.00 -17.11
CA PRO A 191 28.80 -0.93 -16.12
C PRO A 191 28.87 -2.37 -16.61
N ASP A 192 29.16 -3.30 -15.69
CA ASP A 192 29.18 -4.72 -15.99
C ASP A 192 27.79 -5.20 -16.51
N PRO A 193 27.71 -5.72 -17.75
CA PRO A 193 26.46 -6.23 -18.31
C PRO A 193 25.81 -7.33 -17.47
N PHE A 194 26.59 -8.10 -16.73
CA PHE A 194 26.06 -9.13 -15.83
C PHE A 194 25.33 -8.53 -14.62
N MET A 195 25.83 -7.41 -14.08
CA MET A 195 25.12 -6.67 -13.02
C MET A 195 23.80 -6.11 -13.52
N ILE A 196 23.77 -5.51 -14.72
CA ILE A 196 22.54 -5.01 -15.34
C ILE A 196 21.52 -6.14 -15.50
N ARG A 197 21.94 -7.30 -16.06
CA ARG A 197 21.07 -8.47 -16.20
C ARG A 197 20.51 -8.95 -14.87
N ARG A 198 21.29 -8.91 -13.79
CA ARG A 198 20.82 -9.27 -12.44
C ARG A 198 19.75 -8.30 -11.91
N ILE A 199 19.87 -7.00 -12.18
CA ILE A 199 18.87 -6.00 -11.80
C ILE A 199 17.57 -6.25 -12.58
N LEU A 200 17.67 -6.35 -13.90
CA LEU A 200 16.51 -6.58 -14.78
C LEU A 200 15.81 -7.90 -14.45
N GLY A 201 16.57 -8.96 -14.20
CA GLY A 201 16.05 -10.26 -13.77
C GLY A 201 15.32 -10.20 -12.42
N HIS A 202 15.85 -9.44 -11.45
CA HIS A 202 15.17 -9.24 -10.16
C HIS A 202 13.81 -8.55 -10.31
N LEU A 203 13.73 -7.56 -11.21
CA LEU A 203 12.52 -6.78 -11.49
C LEU A 203 11.58 -7.43 -12.52
N ASP A 204 11.93 -8.60 -13.04
CA ASP A 204 11.23 -9.29 -14.13
C ASP A 204 11.04 -8.43 -15.39
N ILE A 205 12.04 -7.60 -15.72
CA ILE A 205 12.08 -6.80 -16.95
C ILE A 205 12.77 -7.65 -18.02
N LYS A 206 11.98 -8.21 -18.94
CA LYS A 206 12.46 -9.23 -19.91
C LYS A 206 12.53 -8.70 -21.33
N THR A 207 11.73 -7.70 -21.66
CA THR A 207 11.56 -7.21 -23.02
C THR A 207 11.91 -5.74 -23.15
N TRP A 208 12.18 -5.29 -24.38
CA TRP A 208 12.33 -3.86 -24.67
C TRP A 208 11.08 -3.07 -24.31
N ALA A 209 9.89 -3.66 -24.48
CA ALA A 209 8.63 -3.04 -24.09
C ALA A 209 8.53 -2.83 -22.57
N ASP A 210 8.99 -3.79 -21.76
CA ASP A 210 9.08 -3.62 -20.30
C ASP A 210 10.02 -2.47 -19.94
N CYS A 211 11.21 -2.46 -20.54
CA CYS A 211 12.20 -1.41 -20.30
C CYS A 211 11.67 -0.03 -20.70
N HIS A 212 11.03 0.08 -21.85
CA HIS A 212 10.42 1.33 -22.32
C HIS A 212 9.30 1.82 -21.40
N ARG A 213 8.49 0.90 -20.82
CA ARG A 213 7.48 1.27 -19.80
C ARG A 213 8.13 1.87 -18.56
N GLU A 214 9.23 1.30 -18.08
CA GLU A 214 9.95 1.83 -16.91
C GLU A 214 10.53 3.22 -17.21
N ILE A 215 11.16 3.41 -18.38
CA ILE A 215 11.70 4.72 -18.80
C ILE A 215 10.58 5.77 -18.87
N ARG A 216 9.48 5.46 -19.57
CA ARG A 216 8.36 6.38 -19.74
C ARG A 216 7.76 6.78 -18.39
N PHE A 217 7.61 5.82 -17.48
CA PHE A 217 7.09 6.09 -16.15
C PHE A 217 8.00 7.00 -15.33
N LEU A 218 9.33 6.78 -15.38
CA LEU A 218 10.28 7.67 -14.73
C LEU A 218 10.26 9.09 -15.33
N ASP A 219 10.19 9.21 -16.66
CA ASP A 219 10.11 10.51 -17.33
C ASP A 219 8.85 11.29 -16.92
N GLU A 220 7.70 10.60 -16.82
CA GLU A 220 6.44 11.17 -16.32
C GLU A 220 6.58 11.66 -14.88
N GLU A 221 7.21 10.86 -14.01
CA GLU A 221 7.39 11.21 -12.60
C GLU A 221 8.34 12.42 -12.43
N ILE A 222 9.44 12.46 -13.18
CA ILE A 222 10.39 13.58 -13.22
C ILE A 222 9.69 14.86 -13.68
N ARG A 223 8.93 14.82 -14.79
CA ARG A 223 8.22 15.99 -15.31
C ARG A 223 7.26 16.58 -14.29
N ALA A 224 6.46 15.75 -13.65
CA ALA A 224 5.52 16.27 -12.66
C ALA A 224 6.19 16.68 -11.34
N GLU A 225 7.42 16.22 -11.02
CA GLU A 225 8.20 16.79 -9.91
C GLU A 225 8.68 18.22 -10.21
N TYR A 226 9.10 18.50 -11.45
CA TYR A 226 9.46 19.86 -11.87
C TYR A 226 8.27 20.84 -11.85
N MET A 227 7.08 20.39 -12.25
CA MET A 227 5.88 21.23 -12.23
C MET A 227 5.48 21.58 -10.79
N ASP A 228 5.49 20.61 -9.86
CA ASP A 228 5.25 20.83 -8.44
C ASP A 228 6.28 21.79 -7.81
N GLY A 229 7.52 21.79 -8.29
CA GLY A 229 8.60 22.69 -7.84
C GLY A 229 8.39 24.14 -8.26
N ASN A 230 8.05 24.38 -9.53
CA ASN A 230 7.80 25.72 -10.06
C ASN A 230 6.57 26.41 -9.42
N GLU A 231 5.52 25.66 -9.06
CA GLU A 231 4.35 26.21 -8.37
C GLU A 231 4.69 26.72 -6.94
N ARG A 232 5.69 26.13 -6.28
CA ARG A 232 6.13 26.56 -4.93
C ARG A 232 6.99 27.81 -4.96
N GLU A 233 7.76 28.02 -6.03
CA GLU A 233 8.58 29.22 -6.22
C GLU A 233 7.75 30.44 -6.68
N GLY A 234 6.66 30.21 -7.43
CA GLY A 234 5.74 31.27 -7.86
C GLY A 234 4.75 31.79 -6.81
N SER A 235 4.69 31.17 -5.62
CA SER A 235 3.76 31.54 -4.54
C SER A 235 4.41 32.41 -3.43
N SER A 236 5.65 32.87 -3.64
CA SER A 236 6.42 33.69 -2.68
C SER A 236 6.67 35.13 -3.15
N VAL A 237 5.76 35.71 -3.95
CA VAL A 237 5.83 37.12 -4.39
C VAL A 237 4.57 37.87 -3.98
#